data_AF-A0A3D8P1K3-F1
#
_entry.id   AF-A0A3D8P1K3-F1
#
_cell.length_a   1.000
_cell.length_b   1.000
_cell.length_c   1.000
_cell.angle_alpha   90.00
_cell.angle_beta   90.00
_cell.angle_gamma   90.00
#
_symmetry.space_group_name_H-M   'P 1'
#
loop_
_entity.id
_entity.type
_entity.pdbx_description
1 polymer ?
#
loop_
_entity_poly.entity_id
_entity_poly.type
_entity_poly.pdbx_seq_one_letter_code
_entity_poly.pdbx_strand_id
1 'polypeptide(L)' 'MRRPKSRHPLQRILSERGLRHQDLARLVPISRSYLTQIINGQRIPSLPVAQRIAAVLETSVDQIFPSQRGEPPC' A
#
# COMPACT_ATOMS: atom_id res chain seq x y z
N MET A 1 4.11 -22.66 -0.18
CA MET A 1 3.95 -21.20 -0.40
C MET A 1 3.42 -20.54 0.87
N ARG A 2 4.21 -19.67 1.52
CA ARG A 2 3.71 -18.90 2.68
C ARG A 2 2.87 -17.73 2.18
N ARG A 3 1.55 -17.76 2.39
CA ARG A 3 0.70 -16.56 2.26
C ARG A 3 0.84 -15.76 3.55
N PRO A 4 1.45 -14.55 3.55
CA PRO A 4 1.31 -13.68 4.70
C PRO A 4 -0.12 -13.13 4.72
N LYS A 5 -0.78 -13.34 5.86
CA LYS A 5 -2.17 -13.01 6.16
C LYS A 5 -2.27 -11.54 6.60
N SER A 6 -1.85 -10.60 5.77
CA SER A 6 -2.01 -9.17 6.08
C SER A 6 -3.26 -8.67 5.36
N ARG A 7 -4.29 -8.25 6.13
CA ARG A 7 -5.53 -7.63 5.62
C ARG A 7 -5.30 -6.17 5.18
N HIS A 8 -4.14 -5.87 4.59
CA HIS A 8 -3.81 -4.51 4.18
C HIS A 8 -4.43 -4.22 2.81
N PRO A 9 -5.11 -3.07 2.60
CA PRO A 9 -5.74 -2.75 1.32
C PRO A 9 -4.78 -2.85 0.12
N LEU A 10 -3.56 -2.32 0.29
CA LEU A 10 -2.45 -2.46 -0.68
C LEU A 10 -2.24 -3.90 -1.16
N GLN A 11 -2.20 -4.89 -0.25
CA GLN A 11 -1.98 -6.30 -0.63
C GLN A 11 -3.16 -6.86 -1.44
N ARG A 12 -4.39 -6.45 -1.09
CA ARG A 12 -5.59 -6.85 -1.84
C ARG A 12 -5.55 -6.32 -3.27
N ILE A 13 -5.29 -5.03 -3.43
CA ILE A 13 -5.21 -4.35 -4.74
C ILE A 13 -4.11 -4.97 -5.61
N LEU A 14 -2.95 -5.27 -5.04
CA LEU A 14 -1.87 -5.96 -5.76
C LEU A 14 -2.30 -7.35 -6.24
N SER A 15 -3.01 -8.11 -5.40
CA SER A 15 -3.48 -9.45 -5.76
C SER A 15 -4.55 -9.40 -6.85
N GLU A 16 -5.48 -8.45 -6.78
CA GLU A 16 -6.52 -8.21 -7.78
C GLU A 16 -5.92 -7.83 -9.15
N ARG A 17 -4.82 -7.07 -9.14
CA ARG A 17 -4.08 -6.66 -10.35
C ARG A 17 -3.02 -7.66 -10.81
N GLY A 18 -2.85 -8.79 -10.12
CA GLY A 18 -1.81 -9.78 -10.45
C GLY A 18 -0.37 -9.27 -10.30
N LEU A 19 -0.16 -8.17 -9.56
CA LEU A 19 1.15 -7.55 -9.37
C LEU A 19 1.85 -8.12 -8.15
N ARG A 20 3.15 -8.46 -8.28
CA ARG A 20 3.96 -8.88 -7.14
C ARG A 20 4.54 -7.66 -6.44
N HIS A 21 4.87 -7.81 -5.17
CA HIS A 21 5.48 -6.75 -4.36
C HIS A 21 6.78 -6.22 -4.99
N GLN A 22 7.58 -7.09 -5.63
CA GLN A 22 8.80 -6.67 -6.30
C GLN A 22 8.52 -5.80 -7.52
N ASP A 23 7.43 -6.06 -8.24
CA ASP A 23 7.08 -5.31 -9.44
C ASP A 23 6.64 -3.89 -9.02
N LEU A 24 5.78 -3.75 -8.01
CA LEU A 24 5.41 -2.45 -7.46
C LEU A 24 6.61 -1.67 -6.90
N ALA A 25 7.52 -2.36 -6.19
CA ALA A 25 8.72 -1.73 -5.63
C ALA A 25 9.62 -1.12 -6.72
N ARG A 26 9.70 -1.77 -7.89
CA ARG A 26 10.43 -1.24 -9.06
C ARG A 26 9.73 -0.02 -9.68
N LEU A 27 8.40 -0.02 -9.71
CA LEU A 27 7.60 1.07 -10.29
C LEU A 27 7.59 2.34 -9.41
N VAL A 28 7.67 2.20 -8.08
CA VAL A 28 7.65 3.32 -7.11
C VAL A 28 9.05 3.68 -6.57
N PRO A 29 10.10 3.38 -7.35
CA PRO A 29 11.51 3.19 -6.93
C PRO A 29 11.74 3.10 -5.40
N ILE A 30 11.14 2.11 -4.74
CA ILE A 30 11.34 1.84 -3.31
C ILE A 30 11.89 0.44 -3.10
N SER A 31 12.48 0.18 -1.93
CA SER A 31 12.96 -1.16 -1.62
C SER A 31 11.79 -2.11 -1.34
N ARG A 32 11.95 -3.39 -1.73
CA ARG A 32 10.97 -4.44 -1.42
C ARG A 32 10.75 -4.62 0.08
N SER A 33 11.81 -4.46 0.88
CA SER A 33 11.75 -4.51 2.34
C SER A 33 10.86 -3.39 2.88
N TYR A 34 11.03 -2.17 2.39
CA TYR A 34 10.19 -1.03 2.77
C TYR A 34 8.73 -1.24 2.41
N LEU A 35 8.43 -1.72 1.20
CA LEU A 35 7.05 -2.06 0.81
C LEU A 35 6.42 -3.13 1.73
N THR A 36 7.21 -4.12 2.13
CA THR A 36 6.74 -5.18 3.04
C THR A 36 6.48 -4.63 4.44
N GLN A 37 7.32 -3.72 4.93
CA GLN A 37 7.11 -3.01 6.20
C GLN A 37 5.83 -2.17 6.16
N ILE A 38 5.54 -1.51 5.03
CA ILE A 38 4.29 -0.76 4.82
C ILE A 38 3.08 -1.69 4.90
N ILE A 39 3.08 -2.79 4.14
CA ILE A 39 1.97 -3.76 4.09
C ILE A 39 1.71 -4.39 5.48
N ASN A 40 2.76 -4.57 6.27
CA ASN A 40 2.67 -5.10 7.63
C ASN A 40 2.33 -4.03 8.68
N GLY A 41 2.14 -2.76 8.29
CA GLY A 41 1.83 -1.65 9.20
C GLY A 41 3.01 -1.18 10.06
N GLN A 42 4.24 -1.61 9.76
CA GLN A 42 5.45 -1.25 10.50
C GLN A 42 6.00 0.13 10.10
N ARG A 43 5.64 0.60 8.90
CA ARG A 43 6.06 1.89 8.35
C ARG A 43 4.90 2.58 7.66
N ILE A 44 4.82 3.89 7.86
CA ILE A 44 3.92 4.76 7.11
C ILE A 44 4.75 5.38 5.97
N PRO A 45 4.32 5.28 4.71
CA PRO A 45 5.01 5.93 3.61
C PRO A 45 4.86 7.45 3.69
N SER A 46 5.86 8.17 3.21
CA SER A 46 5.72 9.61 2.98
C SER A 46 4.63 9.88 1.94
N LEU A 47 3.96 11.03 2.03
CA LEU A 47 2.93 11.46 1.07
C LEU A 47 3.33 11.28 -0.40
N PRO A 48 4.53 11.71 -0.87
CA PRO A 48 4.91 11.50 -2.28
C PRO A 48 5.03 10.02 -2.66
N VAL A 49 5.45 9.16 -1.75
CA VAL A 49 5.51 7.71 -1.99
C VAL A 49 4.10 7.14 -2.06
N ALA A 50 3.22 7.51 -1.13
CA ALA A 50 1.83 7.07 -1.11
C ALA A 50 1.09 7.48 -2.40
N GLN A 51 1.29 8.71 -2.87
CA GLN A 51 0.74 9.22 -4.14
C GLN A 51 1.26 8.43 -5.34
N ARG A 52 2.56 8.10 -5.39
CA ARG A 52 3.13 7.28 -6.47
C ARG A 52 2.57 5.87 -6.48
N ILE A 53 2.42 5.24 -5.30
CA ILE A 53 1.77 3.92 -5.19
C ILE A 53 0.34 4.01 -5.74
N ALA A 54 -0.42 5.03 -5.33
CA ALA A 54 -1.78 5.26 -5.79
C ALA A 54 -1.87 5.45 -7.31
N ALA A 55 -0.96 6.24 -7.89
CA ALA A 55 -0.88 6.46 -9.33
C ALA A 55 -0.58 5.17 -10.12
N VAL A 56 0.40 4.38 -9.67
CA VAL A 56 0.75 3.10 -10.31
C VAL A 56 -0.37 2.07 -10.20
N LEU A 57 -1.10 2.08 -9.08
CA LEU A 57 -2.23 1.20 -8.83
C LEU A 57 -3.56 1.81 -9.29
N GLU A 58 -3.53 2.90 -10.06
CA GLU A 58 -4.70 3.63 -10.61
C GLU A 58 -5.85 3.70 -9.60
N THR A 59 -5.55 4.15 -8.39
CA THR A 59 -6.49 4.23 -7.27
C THR A 59 -6.18 5.45 -6.43
N SER A 60 -6.98 5.69 -5.39
CA SER A 60 -6.79 6.82 -4.48
C SER A 60 -5.88 6.44 -3.31
N VAL A 61 -5.11 7.40 -2.81
CA VAL A 61 -4.28 7.22 -1.61
C VAL A 61 -5.12 6.74 -0.42
N ASP A 62 -6.34 7.27 -0.25
CA ASP A 62 -7.26 6.91 0.83
C ASP A 62 -7.74 5.44 0.75
N GLN A 63 -7.91 4.89 -0.46
CA GLN A 63 -8.24 3.47 -0.64
C GLN A 63 -7.11 2.54 -0.17
N ILE A 64 -5.86 3.00 -0.27
CA ILE A 64 -4.68 2.22 0.12
C ILE A 64 -4.33 2.45 1.59
N PHE A 65 -4.45 3.70 2.05
CA PHE A 65 -4.07 4.22 3.35
C PHE A 65 -5.25 5.03 3.92
N PRO A 66 -6.31 4.37 4.41
CA PRO A 66 -7.49 5.08 4.92
C PRO A 66 -7.09 5.97 6.08
N SER A 67 -7.46 7.25 5.98
CA SER A 67 -7.26 8.20 7.06
C SER A 67 -8.13 7.75 8.23
N GLN A 68 -7.54 7.54 9.41
CA GLN A 68 -8.29 7.35 10.66
C GLN A 68 -8.93 8.70 11.04
N ARG A 69 -9.79 9.25 10.18
CA ARG A 69 -10.55 10.46 10.49
C ARG A 69 -11.73 9.99 11.34
N GLY A 70 -11.49 9.93 12.65
CA GLY A 70 -12.58 10.07 13.59
C GLY A 70 -13.14 11.47 13.39
N GLU A 71 -14.10 11.62 12.49
CA GLU A 71 -15.01 12.76 12.53
C GLU A 71 -15.87 12.55 13.79
N PRO A 72 -15.81 13.43 14.80
CA PRO A 72 -16.79 13.38 15.87
C PRO A 72 -18.18 13.63 15.26
N PRO A 73 -19.22 12.85 15.60
CA PRO A 73 -20.57 13.26 15.29
C PRO A 73 -20.84 14.62 15.94
N CYS A 74 -21.43 15.54 15.18
CA CYS A 74 -21.86 16.86 15.65
C CYS A 74 -22.67 16.79 16.95
#